data_AF-A0A7S2IF87-F1
#
_entry.id   AF-A0A7S2IF87-F1
#
_cell.length_a   1.000
_cell.length_b   1.000
_cell.length_c   1.000
_cell.angle_alpha   90.00
_cell.angle_beta   90.00
_cell.angle_gamma   90.00
#
_symmetry.space_group_name_H-M   'P 1'
#
loop_
_entity.id
_entity.type
_entity.pdbx_description
1 polymer ?
#
loop_
_entity_poly.entity_id
_entity_poly.type
_entity_poly.pdbx_seq_one_letter_code
_entity_poly.pdbx_strand_id
1 'polypeptide(L)'
;TEEKESNNSDEDKIDDESKESTASPIVTRFMNFFQALPTDEDLRRSYFWEARRVGEREREKLATKKRTLRLEKLWHVQWYGNVKLKETRSDTKYSGASGRSWEWEEIFALLEGHRFIYWRDVKHFDDGDAPLGQIYFAGHSGLAGLSPLEMRELSKDEMSLVVCIFGRGKCGQ
;
A
#
# COMPACT_ATOMS: atom_id res chain seq x y z
N THR A 1 21.46 -78.57 -5.50
CA THR A 1 22.05 -78.71 -4.16
C THR A 1 20.99 -78.30 -3.18
N GLU A 2 20.40 -79.30 -2.57
CA GLU A 2 19.21 -79.26 -1.71
C GLU A 2 19.59 -79.11 -0.23
N GLU A 3 18.65 -78.52 0.51
CA GLU A 3 18.24 -78.82 1.90
C GLU A 3 19.02 -78.32 3.14
N LYS A 4 18.21 -77.61 3.97
CA LYS A 4 17.97 -77.73 5.44
C LYS A 4 19.08 -77.28 6.40
N GLU A 5 18.87 -76.24 7.21
CA GLU A 5 17.95 -76.04 8.36
C GLU A 5 18.53 -76.45 9.72
N SER A 6 18.28 -75.56 10.69
CA SER A 6 18.28 -75.71 12.16
C SER A 6 19.63 -75.67 12.88
N ASN A 7 19.80 -75.15 14.10
CA ASN A 7 19.08 -74.26 15.02
C ASN A 7 19.97 -74.14 16.28
N ASN A 8 19.95 -72.99 16.97
CA ASN A 8 20.04 -72.79 18.44
C ASN A 8 20.74 -71.45 18.74
N SER A 9 20.00 -70.40 19.11
CA SER A 9 19.35 -70.12 20.41
C SER A 9 20.33 -69.47 21.40
N ASP A 10 20.28 -68.15 21.49
CA ASP A 10 20.53 -67.44 22.74
C ASP A 10 19.54 -66.28 22.82
N GLU A 11 18.53 -66.49 23.66
CA GLU A 11 17.51 -65.53 24.05
C GLU A 11 18.11 -64.54 25.05
N ASP A 12 18.49 -63.34 24.60
CA ASP A 12 18.64 -62.21 25.51
C ASP A 12 17.26 -61.65 25.84
N LYS A 13 16.72 -62.10 26.98
CA LYS A 13 15.57 -61.48 27.64
C LYS A 13 15.95 -60.05 28.05
N ILE A 14 15.51 -59.08 27.27
CA ILE A 14 15.40 -57.69 27.71
C ILE A 14 14.05 -57.56 28.39
N ASP A 15 14.06 -57.55 29.72
CA ASP A 15 12.95 -57.14 30.55
C ASP A 15 12.69 -55.63 30.35
N ASP A 16 11.93 -55.29 29.30
CA ASP A 16 11.36 -53.95 29.13
C ASP A 16 10.02 -53.89 29.88
N GLU A 17 10.09 -54.07 31.21
CA GLU A 17 8.99 -53.77 32.11
C GLU A 17 8.71 -52.27 32.07
N SER A 18 7.71 -51.93 31.26
CA SER A 18 6.71 -50.89 31.49
C SER A 18 6.89 -50.09 32.80
N LYS A 19 7.67 -49.01 32.75
CA LYS A 19 7.53 -47.90 33.71
C LYS A 19 6.28 -47.09 33.36
N GLU A 20 5.11 -47.69 33.53
CA GLU A 20 3.89 -46.92 33.79
C GLU A 20 4.02 -46.35 35.21
N SER A 21 4.74 -45.23 35.32
CA SER A 21 4.69 -44.43 36.53
C SER A 21 3.25 -43.96 36.70
N THR A 22 2.55 -44.49 37.71
CA THR A 22 1.30 -43.95 38.21
C THR A 22 1.55 -42.54 38.76
N ALA A 23 1.61 -41.56 37.86
CA ALA A 23 1.71 -40.16 38.22
C ALA A 23 0.45 -39.82 39.04
N SER A 24 0.65 -39.27 40.23
CA SER A 24 -0.46 -38.86 41.10
C SER A 24 -1.43 -37.97 40.30
N PRO A 25 -2.75 -38.20 40.34
CA PRO A 25 -3.72 -37.45 39.56
C PRO A 25 -3.66 -35.93 39.84
N ILE A 26 -3.14 -35.54 41.00
CA ILE A 26 -2.87 -34.14 41.34
C ILE A 26 -1.70 -33.60 40.50
N VAL A 27 -0.59 -34.34 40.40
CA VAL A 27 0.58 -33.96 39.60
C VAL A 27 0.22 -33.87 38.12
N THR A 28 -0.59 -34.81 37.62
CA THR A 28 -1.09 -34.78 36.23
C THR A 28 -1.96 -33.55 35.97
N ARG A 29 -2.84 -33.15 36.90
CA ARG A 29 -3.62 -31.91 36.77
C ARG A 29 -2.74 -30.66 36.74
N PHE A 30 -1.71 -30.60 37.57
CA PHE A 30 -0.77 -29.48 37.57
C PHE A 30 0.06 -29.42 36.29
N MET A 31 0.58 -30.55 35.81
CA MET A 31 1.32 -30.62 34.55
C MET A 31 0.44 -30.24 33.35
N ASN A 32 -0.81 -30.73 33.31
CA ASN A 32 -1.78 -30.36 32.29
C ASN A 32 -2.12 -28.87 32.33
N PHE A 33 -2.18 -28.24 33.52
CA PHE A 33 -2.40 -26.81 33.65
C PHE A 33 -1.23 -26.00 33.06
N PHE A 34 0.01 -26.37 33.35
CA PHE A 34 1.18 -25.71 32.77
C PHE A 34 1.29 -25.90 31.25
N GLN A 35 0.92 -27.08 30.75
CA GLN A 35 0.86 -27.34 29.31
C GLN A 35 -0.32 -26.63 28.62
N ALA A 36 -1.37 -26.29 29.36
CA ALA A 36 -2.52 -25.53 28.85
C ALA A 36 -2.25 -24.02 28.80
N LEU A 37 -1.20 -23.51 29.47
CA LEU A 37 -0.80 -22.12 29.32
C LEU A 37 -0.20 -21.92 27.92
N PRO A 38 -0.77 -21.03 27.09
CA PRO A 38 -0.22 -20.77 25.77
C PRO A 38 1.20 -20.21 25.92
N THR A 39 2.12 -20.76 25.14
CA THR A 39 3.49 -20.24 25.09
C THR A 39 3.53 -18.90 24.37
N ASP A 40 4.60 -18.12 24.56
CA ASP A 40 4.79 -16.88 23.83
C ASP A 40 4.74 -17.07 22.30
N GLU A 41 5.16 -18.24 21.82
CA GLU A 41 5.11 -18.60 20.40
C GLU A 41 3.67 -18.84 19.93
N ASP A 42 2.83 -19.48 20.76
CA ASP A 42 1.40 -19.67 20.48
C ASP A 42 0.66 -18.34 20.44
N LEU A 43 0.99 -17.42 21.36
CA LEU A 43 0.45 -16.07 21.36
C LEU A 43 0.87 -15.30 20.10
N ARG A 44 2.16 -15.32 19.75
CA ARG A 44 2.65 -14.66 18.51
C ARG A 44 1.95 -15.20 17.28
N ARG A 45 1.77 -16.51 17.16
CA ARG A 45 1.11 -17.14 16.01
C ARG A 45 -0.36 -16.78 15.93
N SER A 46 -1.05 -16.80 17.07
CA SER A 46 -2.46 -16.43 17.20
C SER A 46 -2.71 -14.96 16.84
N TYR A 47 -1.83 -14.05 17.29
CA TYR A 47 -1.97 -12.60 17.11
C TYR A 47 -1.19 -12.02 15.92
N PHE A 48 -0.46 -12.85 15.16
CA PHE A 48 0.43 -12.38 14.08
C PHE A 48 -0.28 -11.44 13.10
N TRP A 49 -1.46 -11.82 12.64
CA TRP A 49 -2.23 -11.03 11.67
C TRP A 49 -2.80 -9.75 12.27
N GLU A 50 -3.16 -9.79 13.55
CA GLU A 50 -3.64 -8.60 14.25
C GLU A 50 -2.51 -7.60 14.47
N ALA A 51 -1.36 -8.06 14.95
CA ALA A 51 -0.15 -7.25 15.12
C ALA A 51 0.29 -6.63 13.78
N ARG A 52 0.27 -7.42 12.69
CA ARG A 52 0.58 -6.92 11.34
C ARG A 52 -0.39 -5.82 10.91
N ARG A 53 -1.70 -6.02 11.08
CA ARG A 53 -2.73 -5.04 10.74
C ARG A 53 -2.60 -3.75 11.56
N VAL A 54 -2.30 -3.88 12.85
CA VAL A 54 -2.05 -2.73 13.74
C VAL A 54 -0.81 -1.97 13.27
N GLY A 55 0.28 -2.67 12.98
CA GLY A 55 1.52 -2.06 12.49
C GLY A 55 1.37 -1.39 11.12
N GLU A 56 0.56 -1.93 10.20
CA GLU A 56 0.22 -1.25 8.93
C GLU A 56 -0.57 0.04 9.17
N ARG A 57 -1.60 -0.02 10.04
CA ARG A 57 -2.41 1.16 10.39
C ARG A 57 -1.59 2.25 11.08
N GLU A 58 -0.67 1.88 11.96
CA GLU A 58 0.23 2.83 12.62
C GLU A 58 1.20 3.47 11.64
N ARG A 59 1.77 2.68 10.71
CA ARG A 59 2.63 3.21 9.64
C ARG A 59 1.89 4.21 8.76
N GLU A 60 0.65 3.92 8.38
CA GLU A 60 -0.19 4.83 7.60
C GLU A 60 -0.52 6.12 8.37
N LYS A 61 -0.87 6.02 9.65
CA LYS A 61 -1.08 7.19 10.53
C LYS A 61 0.18 8.05 10.67
N LEU A 62 1.34 7.43 10.78
CA LEU A 62 2.61 8.17 10.85
C LEU A 62 2.96 8.81 9.51
N ALA A 63 2.74 8.11 8.39
CA ALA A 63 2.97 8.66 7.05
C ALA A 63 2.07 9.86 6.78
N THR A 64 0.77 9.74 7.05
CA THR A 64 -0.19 10.85 6.91
C THR A 64 0.17 12.03 7.80
N LYS A 65 0.53 11.78 9.07
CA LYS A 65 0.98 12.85 9.99
C LYS A 65 2.27 13.53 9.51
N LYS A 66 3.24 12.78 8.99
CA LYS A 66 4.46 13.37 8.41
C LYS A 66 4.12 14.25 7.20
N ARG A 67 3.22 13.77 6.34
CA ARG A 67 2.77 14.51 5.16
C ARG A 67 2.08 15.81 5.53
N THR A 68 1.11 15.79 6.44
CA THR A 68 0.40 17.01 6.86
C THR A 68 1.37 18.02 7.45
N LEU A 69 2.29 17.60 8.32
CA LEU A 69 3.33 18.47 8.86
C LEU A 69 4.23 19.05 7.77
N ARG A 70 4.58 18.27 6.74
CA ARG A 70 5.39 18.74 5.61
C ARG A 70 4.64 19.80 4.80
N LEU A 71 3.38 19.55 4.47
CA LEU A 71 2.52 20.45 3.71
C LEU A 71 2.29 21.78 4.46
N GLU A 72 2.05 21.72 5.77
CA GLU A 72 1.83 22.90 6.61
C GLU A 72 3.11 23.71 6.84
N LYS A 73 4.22 23.03 7.19
CA LYS A 73 5.44 23.71 7.65
C LYS A 73 6.41 24.11 6.55
N LEU A 74 6.53 23.31 5.48
CA LEU A 74 7.50 23.58 4.41
C LEU A 74 6.87 24.30 3.23
N TRP A 75 5.65 23.90 2.86
CA TRP A 75 5.02 24.33 1.62
C TRP A 75 3.92 25.38 1.82
N HIS A 76 3.48 25.63 3.06
CA HIS A 76 2.39 26.57 3.38
C HIS A 76 1.16 26.40 2.47
N VAL A 77 0.77 25.14 2.28
CA VAL A 77 -0.24 24.75 1.29
C VAL A 77 -1.63 25.24 1.70
N GLN A 78 -2.35 25.84 0.74
CA GLN A 78 -3.74 26.25 0.93
C GLN A 78 -4.70 25.09 0.70
N TRP A 79 -4.37 24.21 -0.25
CA TRP A 79 -5.16 23.04 -0.60
C TRP A 79 -4.28 21.94 -1.18
N TYR A 80 -4.59 20.68 -0.91
CA TYR A 80 -3.96 19.53 -1.53
C TYR A 80 -4.94 18.37 -1.67
N GLY A 81 -4.70 17.48 -2.62
CA GLY A 81 -5.54 16.31 -2.82
C GLY A 81 -5.12 15.47 -4.00
N ASN A 82 -5.73 14.29 -4.09
CA ASN A 82 -5.67 13.47 -5.30
C ASN A 82 -6.73 13.99 -6.28
N VAL A 83 -6.33 14.26 -7.52
CA VAL A 83 -7.21 14.72 -8.59
C VAL A 83 -6.89 13.97 -9.86
N LYS A 84 -7.82 14.02 -10.82
CA LYS A 84 -7.55 13.51 -12.17
C LYS A 84 -7.16 14.67 -13.06
N LEU A 85 -6.06 14.51 -13.79
CA LEU A 85 -5.58 15.46 -14.77
C LEU A 85 -5.77 14.87 -16.17
N LYS A 86 -6.34 15.65 -17.08
CA LYS A 86 -6.47 15.28 -18.49
C LYS A 86 -5.15 15.59 -19.20
N GLU A 87 -4.42 14.57 -19.60
CA GLU A 87 -3.14 14.70 -20.29
C GLU A 87 -3.23 14.14 -21.72
N THR A 88 -2.46 14.73 -22.65
CA THR A 88 -2.37 14.20 -24.01
C THR A 88 -1.32 13.09 -24.05
N ARG A 89 -1.72 11.87 -24.41
CA ARG A 89 -0.76 10.80 -24.70
C ARG A 89 -0.16 11.02 -26.07
N SER A 90 1.16 11.18 -26.13
CA SER A 90 1.90 11.07 -27.39
C SER A 90 2.30 9.62 -27.58
N ASP A 91 1.46 8.85 -28.28
CA ASP A 91 1.82 7.48 -28.69
C ASP A 91 2.98 7.56 -29.69
N THR A 92 4.21 7.47 -29.18
CA THR A 92 5.43 7.68 -29.95
C THR A 92 5.98 6.37 -30.51
N LYS A 93 5.19 5.29 -30.66
CA LYS A 93 5.78 4.00 -31.02
C LYS A 93 5.23 3.25 -32.22
N TYR A 94 3.93 3.25 -32.55
CA TYR A 94 3.49 2.48 -33.72
C TYR A 94 2.22 3.07 -34.38
N SER A 95 2.26 3.21 -35.70
CA SER A 95 1.19 3.57 -36.64
C SER A 95 1.00 5.08 -36.95
N GLY A 96 1.02 5.39 -38.25
CA GLY A 96 0.91 6.74 -38.83
C GLY A 96 -0.47 7.38 -38.78
N ALA A 97 -1.21 7.19 -37.69
CA ALA A 97 -2.42 7.95 -37.40
C ALA A 97 -2.11 8.89 -36.22
N SER A 98 -1.93 10.18 -36.50
CA SER A 98 -1.67 11.21 -35.50
C SER A 98 -2.94 11.54 -34.69
N GLY A 99 -3.53 10.54 -34.04
CA GLY A 99 -4.61 10.73 -33.08
C GLY A 99 -4.02 11.19 -31.76
N ARG A 100 -4.20 12.46 -31.39
CA ARG A 100 -4.01 12.88 -30.00
C ARG A 100 -5.09 12.20 -29.16
N SER A 101 -4.71 11.18 -28.39
CA SER A 101 -5.59 10.59 -27.39
C SER A 101 -5.44 11.37 -26.08
N TRP A 102 -6.57 11.60 -25.42
CA TRP A 102 -6.62 12.25 -24.12
C TRP A 102 -6.99 11.20 -23.08
N GLU A 103 -6.25 11.17 -21.98
CA GLU A 103 -6.48 10.23 -20.88
C GLU A 103 -6.52 11.00 -19.55
N TRP A 104 -7.39 10.58 -18.65
CA TRP A 104 -7.47 11.11 -17.30
C TRP A 104 -6.56 10.29 -16.39
N GLU A 105 -5.46 10.89 -15.94
CA GLU A 105 -4.51 10.26 -15.03
C GLU A 105 -4.74 10.77 -13.60
N GLU A 106 -4.74 9.85 -12.62
CA GLU A 106 -4.79 10.22 -11.21
C GLU A 106 -3.42 10.75 -10.76
N ILE A 107 -3.43 11.91 -10.11
CA ILE A 107 -2.23 12.63 -9.69
C ILE A 107 -2.41 13.19 -8.27
N PHE A 108 -1.31 13.46 -7.59
CA PHE A 108 -1.31 14.23 -6.35
C PHE A 108 -0.96 15.69 -6.63
N ALA A 109 -1.82 16.61 -6.22
CA ALA A 109 -1.63 18.04 -6.46
C ALA A 109 -1.76 18.87 -5.20
N LEU A 110 -1.10 20.04 -5.20
CA LEU A 110 -1.21 21.05 -4.15
C LEU A 110 -1.26 22.46 -4.73
N LEU A 111 -1.82 23.37 -3.92
CA LEU A 111 -1.89 24.80 -4.16
C LEU A 111 -1.03 25.54 -3.13
N GLU A 112 0.07 26.11 -3.61
CA GLU A 112 1.01 26.93 -2.83
C GLU A 112 0.97 28.38 -3.35
N GLY A 113 0.20 29.23 -2.66
CA GLY A 113 -0.02 30.61 -3.07
C GLY A 113 -0.61 30.70 -4.48
N HIS A 114 0.19 31.17 -5.45
CA HIS A 114 -0.19 31.29 -6.86
C HIS A 114 0.36 30.16 -7.73
N ARG A 115 0.63 28.98 -7.15
CA ARG A 115 1.20 27.84 -7.87
C ARG A 115 0.34 26.60 -7.67
N PHE A 116 -0.04 25.98 -8.77
CA PHE A 116 -0.56 24.62 -8.78
C PHE A 116 0.59 23.67 -9.16
N ILE A 117 0.91 22.74 -8.28
CA ILE A 117 2.07 21.85 -8.42
C ILE A 117 1.58 20.42 -8.26
N TYR A 118 2.07 19.51 -9.11
CA TYR A 118 1.61 18.14 -9.11
C TYR A 118 2.70 17.08 -9.35
N TRP A 119 2.45 15.90 -8.80
CA TRP A 119 3.26 14.69 -8.91
C TRP A 119 2.38 13.55 -9.41
N ARG A 120 3.03 12.51 -9.95
CA ARG A 120 2.34 11.30 -10.41
C ARG A 120 1.53 10.65 -9.30
N ASP A 121 2.11 10.54 -8.10
CA ASP A 121 1.43 9.99 -6.94
C ASP A 121 1.87 10.69 -5.66
N VAL A 122 1.11 10.46 -4.60
CA VAL A 122 1.44 10.90 -3.23
C VAL A 122 2.80 10.38 -2.77
N LYS A 123 3.19 9.16 -3.19
CA LYS A 123 4.48 8.56 -2.81
C LYS A 123 5.66 9.38 -3.32
N HIS A 124 5.61 9.83 -4.58
CA HIS A 124 6.66 10.67 -5.17
C HIS A 124 6.82 12.00 -4.39
N PHE A 125 5.71 12.56 -3.90
CA PHE A 125 5.76 13.73 -3.01
C PHE A 125 6.40 13.39 -1.65
N ASP A 126 5.99 12.29 -1.02
CA ASP A 126 6.51 11.87 0.28
C ASP A 126 8.02 11.54 0.22
N ASP A 127 8.47 10.92 -0.87
CA ASP A 127 9.88 10.58 -1.13
C ASP A 127 10.72 11.81 -1.49
N GLY A 128 10.09 12.92 -1.89
CA GLY A 128 10.75 14.19 -2.21
C GLY A 128 11.22 14.31 -3.66
N ASP A 129 10.59 13.57 -4.57
CA ASP A 129 10.86 13.65 -6.00
C ASP A 129 10.49 15.02 -6.58
N ALA A 130 11.09 15.34 -7.72
CA ALA A 130 10.74 16.55 -8.46
C ALA A 130 9.28 16.49 -8.96
N PRO A 131 8.54 17.62 -8.94
CA PRO A 131 7.18 17.65 -9.47
C PRO A 131 7.17 17.37 -10.97
N LEU A 132 6.13 16.68 -11.43
CA LEU A 132 5.93 16.36 -12.84
C LEU A 132 5.63 17.65 -13.63
N GLY A 133 4.86 18.54 -13.03
CA GLY A 133 4.59 19.86 -13.59
C GLY A 133 4.16 20.87 -12.55
N GLN A 134 4.10 22.12 -13.00
CA GLN A 134 3.59 23.23 -12.22
C GLN A 134 2.99 24.28 -13.15
N ILE A 135 1.92 24.93 -12.68
CA ILE A 135 1.22 26.01 -13.35
C ILE A 135 1.26 27.22 -12.42
N TYR A 136 1.72 28.35 -12.96
CA TYR A 136 1.73 29.62 -12.26
C TYR A 136 0.47 30.42 -12.57
N PHE A 137 -0.22 30.82 -11.52
CA PHE A 137 -1.37 31.72 -11.55
C PHE A 137 -0.91 33.18 -11.44
N ALA A 138 -0.15 33.64 -12.43
CA ALA A 138 0.33 35.01 -12.53
C ALA A 138 0.05 35.60 -13.91
N GLY A 139 -0.51 36.82 -13.94
CA GLY A 139 -0.89 37.52 -15.17
C GLY A 139 -2.19 36.98 -15.76
N HIS A 140 -2.16 36.51 -17.01
CA HIS A 140 -3.31 35.92 -17.70
C HIS A 140 -3.46 34.44 -17.29
N SER A 141 -4.07 34.24 -16.12
CA SER A 141 -4.31 32.92 -15.54
C SER A 141 -5.62 32.90 -14.79
N GLY A 142 -6.25 31.74 -14.70
CA GLY A 142 -7.47 31.60 -13.94
C GLY A 142 -8.18 30.29 -14.19
N LEU A 143 -9.46 30.31 -13.87
CA LEU A 143 -10.38 29.21 -14.11
C LEU A 143 -11.14 29.50 -15.40
N ALA A 144 -11.34 28.47 -16.20
CA ALA A 144 -12.15 28.51 -17.41
C ALA A 144 -13.31 27.51 -17.30
N GLY A 145 -14.37 27.79 -18.05
CA GLY A 145 -15.43 26.81 -18.27
C GLY A 145 -14.93 25.66 -19.14
N LEU A 146 -15.61 24.52 -19.05
CA LEU A 146 -15.37 23.39 -19.94
C LEU A 146 -15.69 23.77 -21.38
N SER A 147 -14.84 23.34 -22.31
CA SER A 147 -15.13 23.46 -23.73
C SER A 147 -16.29 22.53 -24.13
N PRO A 148 -17.05 22.86 -25.19
CA PRO A 148 -18.11 21.98 -25.69
C PRO A 148 -17.65 20.56 -26.06
N LEU A 149 -16.36 20.37 -26.35
CA LEU A 149 -15.77 19.06 -26.61
C LEU A 149 -15.62 18.26 -25.31
N GLU A 150 -15.09 18.88 -24.25
CA GLU A 150 -14.97 18.25 -22.93
C GLU A 150 -16.34 17.92 -22.33
N MET A 151 -17.33 18.79 -22.54
CA MET A 151 -18.71 18.54 -22.10
C MET A 151 -19.36 17.33 -22.78
N ARG A 152 -18.88 16.89 -23.94
CA ARG A 152 -19.41 15.67 -24.62
C ARG A 152 -18.84 14.39 -24.04
N GLU A 153 -17.65 14.47 -23.44
CA GLU A 153 -16.94 13.31 -22.90
C GLU A 153 -17.35 13.00 -21.45
N LEU A 154 -17.78 14.01 -20.69
CA LEU A 154 -18.11 13.90 -19.28
C LEU A 154 -19.60 13.60 -19.07
N SER A 155 -19.92 12.80 -18.05
CA SER A 155 -21.30 12.64 -17.59
C SER A 155 -21.79 13.91 -16.87
N LYS A 156 -23.12 14.10 -16.79
CA LYS A 156 -23.73 15.28 -16.16
C LYS A 156 -23.29 15.45 -14.70
N ASP A 157 -23.08 14.36 -13.98
CA ASP A 157 -22.67 14.38 -12.58
C ASP A 157 -21.20 14.80 -12.45
N GLU A 158 -20.34 14.30 -13.35
CA GLU A 158 -18.91 14.64 -13.38
C GLU A 158 -18.66 16.10 -13.76
N MET A 159 -19.49 16.70 -14.63
CA MET A 159 -19.32 18.10 -15.05
C MET A 159 -19.22 19.08 -13.88
N SER A 160 -19.94 18.82 -12.78
CA SER A 160 -19.93 19.67 -11.59
C SER A 160 -18.61 19.61 -10.79
N LEU A 161 -17.79 18.60 -11.05
CA LEU A 161 -16.55 18.30 -10.34
C LEU A 161 -15.30 18.64 -11.14
N VAL A 162 -15.45 19.05 -12.41
CA VAL A 162 -14.33 19.37 -13.29
C VAL A 162 -14.13 20.87 -13.39
N VAL A 163 -12.88 21.30 -13.25
CA VAL A 163 -12.45 22.68 -13.41
C VAL A 163 -11.33 22.72 -14.44
N CYS A 164 -11.43 23.65 -15.40
CA CYS A 164 -10.33 23.94 -16.30
C CYS A 164 -9.48 25.06 -15.71
N ILE A 165 -8.17 24.83 -15.61
CA ILE A 165 -7.21 25.82 -15.14
C ILE A 165 -6.27 26.21 -16.27
N PHE A 166 -5.98 27.49 -16.40
CA PHE A 166 -4.98 27.98 -17.36
C PHE A 166 -4.02 28.95 -16.67
N GLY A 167 -2.78 28.96 -17.14
CA GLY A 167 -1.71 29.79 -16.58
C GLY A 167 -0.40 29.51 -17.28
N ARG A 168 0.70 29.97 -16.67
CA ARG A 168 2.03 29.81 -17.27
C ARG A 168 2.65 28.48 -16.85
N GLY A 169 3.16 27.73 -17.81
CA GLY A 169 3.95 26.53 -17.55
C GLY A 169 5.36 26.86 -17.03
N LYS A 170 6.08 25.82 -16.60
CA LYS A 170 7.48 25.92 -16.15
C LYS A 170 8.43 26.43 -17.25
N CYS A 171 8.10 26.17 -18.51
CA CYS A 171 8.76 26.72 -19.69
C CYS A 171 7.84 27.81 -20.24
N GLY A 172 8.07 29.07 -19.89
CA GLY A 172 7.23 30.18 -20.34
C GLY A 172 7.17 30.26 -21.87
N GLN A 173 6.01 29.94 -22.42
CA GLN A 173 5.53 30.47 -23.69
C GLN A 173 4.21 31.17 -23.40
#